data_AF-A0A0D8HE64-F1
#
_entry.id   AF-A0A0D8HE64-F1
#
_cell.length_a   1.000
_cell.length_b   1.000
_cell.length_c   1.000
_cell.angle_alpha   90.00
_cell.angle_beta   90.00
_cell.angle_gamma   90.00
#
_symmetry.space_group_name_H-M   'P 1'
#
loop_
_entity.id
_entity.type
_entity.pdbx_description
1 polymer ?
#
loop_
_entity_poly.entity_id
_entity_poly.type
_entity_poly.pdbx_seq_one_letter_code
_entity_poly.pdbx_strand_id
1 'polypeptide(L)'
;MSMTTETVVIKGRHLGVRGVLLLVTLAIGLVFGSSRPVGESYTFKFANPTKNHSISLVTWNICVAGNKNARYPLDEFPLNFNQNALVNTKACNQAMLREINKRHLAEGFSPIVLPLSYGRLSPAMQVLVIVNAERTSRGLPPYVGVTTALMSDSLIGAKSGKDPNPSNADGNWIQFNSIWAGSYQNVLMADYDWMYNDGWAGSSNNTINIDCHSPSGRGCWGHREGILANYPVISNSELVAGAAVVTNGPSSLATPSIAAAFEEIQGPIRIAKALPNP
;
A
#
# COMPACT_ATOMS: atom_id res chain seq x y z
N MET A 1 23.83 13.31 -17.51
CA MET A 1 22.58 13.65 -18.24
C MET A 1 22.35 15.15 -18.09
N SER A 2 22.31 15.88 -19.19
CA SER A 2 22.06 17.33 -19.20
C SER A 2 20.58 17.57 -18.92
N MET A 3 20.24 18.39 -17.92
CA MET A 3 18.85 18.78 -17.64
C MET A 3 18.43 19.87 -18.63
N THR A 4 17.51 19.56 -19.53
CA THR A 4 16.82 20.57 -20.34
C THR A 4 15.85 21.34 -19.46
N THR A 5 16.04 22.65 -19.35
CA THR A 5 15.13 23.53 -18.61
C THR A 5 14.26 24.26 -19.63
N GLU A 6 13.02 23.80 -19.85
CA GLU A 6 12.04 24.57 -20.61
C GLU A 6 11.46 25.68 -19.72
N THR A 7 11.62 26.94 -20.13
CA THR A 7 11.07 28.09 -19.41
C THR A 7 9.79 28.56 -20.09
N VAL A 8 8.65 28.37 -19.43
CA VAL A 8 7.36 28.91 -19.90
C VAL A 8 7.12 30.27 -19.23
N VAL A 9 7.08 31.34 -20.04
CA VAL A 9 6.84 32.71 -19.56
C VAL A 9 5.38 33.07 -19.79
N ILE A 10 4.61 33.18 -18.69
CA ILE A 10 3.20 33.61 -18.76
C ILE A 10 3.13 35.12 -18.51
N LYS A 11 2.79 35.90 -19.54
CA LYS A 11 2.55 37.35 -19.42
C LYS A 11 1.08 37.60 -19.11
N GLY A 12 0.77 38.09 -17.90
CA GLY A 12 -0.56 38.57 -17.54
C GLY A 12 -0.46 39.88 -16.77
N ARG A 13 -1.20 40.92 -17.19
CA ARG A 13 -1.39 42.13 -16.39
C ARG A 13 -2.55 41.88 -15.42
N HIS A 14 -2.29 42.11 -14.12
CA HIS A 14 -3.27 42.14 -13.02
C HIS A 14 -4.16 40.90 -12.85
N LEU A 15 -3.56 39.75 -12.56
CA LEU A 15 -4.30 38.59 -12.08
C LEU A 15 -4.09 38.45 -10.57
N GLY A 16 -5.18 38.41 -9.80
CA GLY A 16 -5.14 37.97 -8.40
C GLY A 16 -4.75 36.49 -8.30
N VAL A 17 -4.50 35.99 -7.08
CA VAL A 17 -4.05 34.60 -6.81
C VAL A 17 -4.91 33.54 -7.54
N ARG A 18 -6.23 33.77 -7.64
CA ARG A 18 -7.16 32.90 -8.37
C ARG A 18 -6.94 32.90 -9.89
N GLY A 19 -6.62 34.06 -10.48
CA GLY A 19 -6.32 34.18 -11.91
C GLY A 19 -4.97 33.55 -12.29
N VAL A 20 -3.99 33.61 -11.38
CA VAL A 20 -2.71 32.89 -11.52
C VAL A 20 -2.93 31.38 -11.49
N LEU A 21 -3.75 30.89 -10.55
CA LEU A 21 -4.05 29.47 -10.42
C LEU A 21 -4.78 28.92 -11.67
N LEU A 22 -5.70 29.69 -12.25
CA LEU A 22 -6.43 29.31 -13.46
C LEU A 22 -5.51 29.23 -14.68
N LEU A 23 -4.59 30.20 -14.86
CA LEU A 23 -3.62 30.18 -15.95
C LEU A 23 -2.59 29.07 -15.84
N VAL A 24 -2.12 28.75 -14.63
CA VAL A 24 -1.26 27.57 -14.39
C VAL A 24 -2.01 26.30 -14.75
N THR A 25 -3.30 26.21 -14.43
CA THR A 25 -4.13 25.04 -14.75
C THR A 25 -4.35 24.88 -16.27
N LEU A 26 -4.54 25.99 -17.00
CA LEU A 26 -4.66 26.01 -18.47
C LEU A 26 -3.32 25.69 -19.16
N ALA A 27 -2.20 26.22 -18.67
CA ALA A 27 -0.88 25.92 -19.20
C ALA A 27 -0.49 24.46 -18.99
N ILE A 28 -0.85 23.89 -17.83
CA ILE A 28 -0.75 22.44 -17.56
C ILE A 28 -1.59 21.69 -18.59
N GLY A 29 -2.87 22.02 -18.77
CA GLY A 29 -3.76 21.34 -19.73
C GLY A 29 -3.27 21.34 -21.18
N LEU A 30 -2.58 22.39 -21.62
CA LEU A 30 -2.01 22.50 -22.98
C LEU A 30 -0.71 21.72 -23.18
N VAL A 31 0.03 21.39 -22.11
CA VAL A 31 1.33 20.70 -22.18
C VAL A 31 1.19 19.16 -22.17
N PHE A 32 0.11 18.60 -21.60
CA PHE A 32 -0.07 17.14 -21.46
C PHE A 32 -0.66 16.41 -22.69
N GLY A 33 -0.56 17.01 -23.89
CA GLY A 33 -1.02 16.40 -25.14
C GLY A 33 -0.06 15.40 -25.80
N SER A 34 1.18 15.23 -25.31
CA SER A 34 2.11 14.25 -25.89
C SER A 34 3.05 13.64 -24.85
N SER A 35 3.33 12.35 -25.05
CA SER A 35 4.22 11.49 -24.27
C SER A 35 5.62 12.09 -24.08
N ARG A 36 5.95 12.52 -22.86
CA ARG A 36 7.31 12.97 -22.47
C ARG A 36 7.83 12.22 -21.22
N PRO A 37 9.15 12.07 -21.08
CA PRO A 37 9.77 11.23 -20.04
C PRO A 37 9.76 11.87 -18.63
N VAL A 38 9.80 10.99 -17.62
CA VAL A 38 9.69 11.29 -16.19
C VAL A 38 10.99 11.90 -15.64
N GLY A 39 10.92 13.04 -14.91
CA GLY A 39 12.05 13.57 -14.12
C GLY A 39 12.37 15.07 -14.23
N GLU A 40 11.58 15.87 -14.95
CA GLU A 40 11.86 17.31 -15.13
C GLU A 40 11.30 18.19 -14.01
N SER A 41 12.04 19.25 -13.66
CA SER A 41 11.61 20.31 -12.73
C SER A 41 11.21 21.55 -13.52
N TYR A 42 9.98 22.04 -13.32
CA TYR A 42 9.50 23.25 -13.98
C TYR A 42 9.65 24.47 -13.06
N THR A 43 10.29 25.53 -13.56
CA THR A 43 10.37 26.80 -12.84
C THR A 43 9.47 27.83 -13.51
N PHE A 44 8.40 28.22 -12.84
CA PHE A 44 7.52 29.29 -13.32
C PHE A 44 8.04 30.64 -12.81
N LYS A 45 8.40 31.54 -13.74
CA LYS A 45 8.76 32.92 -13.41
C LYS A 45 7.56 33.83 -13.65
N PHE A 46 7.04 34.45 -12.59
CA PHE A 46 6.02 35.49 -12.71
C PHE A 46 6.71 36.84 -12.92
N ALA A 47 6.16 37.70 -13.78
CA ALA A 47 6.72 39.01 -14.12
C ALA A 47 6.50 40.08 -13.02
N ASN A 48 6.60 39.70 -11.73
CA ASN A 48 6.66 40.65 -10.61
C ASN A 48 7.86 40.30 -9.70
N PRO A 49 8.94 41.10 -9.70
CA PRO A 49 10.27 40.64 -9.33
C PRO A 49 10.54 40.44 -7.83
N THR A 50 9.58 40.68 -6.93
CA THR A 50 9.82 40.60 -5.48
C THR A 50 9.45 39.28 -4.82
N LYS A 51 8.78 38.35 -5.54
CA LYS A 51 8.47 37.00 -5.02
C LYS A 51 8.55 35.94 -6.13
N ASN A 52 9.76 35.48 -6.43
CA ASN A 52 9.91 34.23 -7.16
C ASN A 52 9.42 33.09 -6.26
N HIS A 53 8.31 32.46 -6.64
CA HIS A 53 7.85 31.23 -6.00
C HIS A 53 8.32 30.05 -6.84
N SER A 54 9.29 29.29 -6.32
CA SER A 54 9.59 27.95 -6.82
C SER A 54 8.49 26.99 -6.35
N ILE A 55 7.61 26.60 -7.26
CA ILE A 55 6.67 25.50 -7.01
C ILE A 55 7.34 24.23 -7.54
N SER A 56 7.92 23.42 -6.66
CA SER A 56 8.24 22.04 -6.98
C SER A 56 6.93 21.25 -7.06
N LEU A 57 6.41 21.11 -8.28
CA LEU A 57 5.41 20.09 -8.57
C LEU A 57 6.11 18.72 -8.55
N VAL A 58 6.32 18.16 -7.36
CA VAL A 58 6.55 16.71 -7.26
C VAL A 58 5.26 16.07 -7.71
N THR A 59 5.28 15.41 -8.87
CA THR A 59 4.10 14.75 -9.42
C THR A 59 3.68 13.61 -8.49
N TRP A 60 2.65 13.85 -7.68
CA TRP A 60 1.92 12.88 -6.85
C TRP A 60 1.15 11.82 -7.66
N ASN A 61 1.38 11.76 -8.98
CA ASN A 61 0.65 10.92 -9.93
C ASN A 61 1.27 9.52 -10.12
N ILE A 62 2.21 9.10 -9.28
CA ILE A 62 2.92 7.84 -9.52
C ILE A 62 2.06 6.61 -9.18
N CYS A 63 1.12 6.72 -8.23
CA CYS A 63 0.11 5.67 -7.97
C CYS A 63 -1.33 6.07 -8.22
N VAL A 64 -1.65 7.36 -8.35
CA VAL A 64 -3.03 7.81 -8.44
C VAL A 64 -3.42 8.09 -9.90
N ALA A 65 -4.32 7.30 -10.47
CA ALA A 65 -5.23 7.82 -11.48
C ALA A 65 -6.46 8.35 -10.74
N GLY A 66 -6.60 9.67 -10.58
CA GLY A 66 -7.76 10.25 -9.87
C GLY A 66 -7.60 11.62 -9.19
N ASN A 67 -7.07 12.63 -9.90
CA ASN A 67 -7.32 14.09 -9.81
C ASN A 67 -7.25 14.92 -8.49
N LYS A 68 -6.38 15.97 -8.56
CA LYS A 68 -6.39 17.36 -8.04
C LYS A 68 -7.28 17.72 -6.84
N ASN A 69 -6.70 17.71 -5.63
CA ASN A 69 -6.57 18.86 -4.71
C ASN A 69 -6.21 18.37 -3.29
N ALA A 70 -5.01 17.80 -3.08
CA ALA A 70 -4.58 17.43 -1.73
C ALA A 70 -3.55 18.44 -1.21
N ARG A 71 -3.98 19.33 -0.32
CA ARG A 71 -3.14 19.76 0.81
C ARG A 71 -3.27 18.62 1.81
N TYR A 72 -2.21 17.82 2.04
CA TYR A 72 -2.22 16.63 2.90
C TYR A 72 -3.11 16.80 4.14
N PRO A 73 -3.96 15.81 4.47
CA PRO A 73 -3.54 14.43 4.76
C PRO A 73 -4.41 13.39 4.00
N LEU A 74 -4.21 12.07 4.22
CA LEU A 74 -4.85 10.96 3.46
C LEU A 74 -6.36 10.80 3.75
N ASP A 75 -7.00 11.85 4.25
CA ASP A 75 -8.34 11.91 4.85
C ASP A 75 -9.46 11.96 3.81
N GLU A 76 -9.12 12.16 2.54
CA GLU A 76 -10.07 12.24 1.45
C GLU A 76 -9.51 11.48 0.22
N PHE A 77 -9.39 10.16 0.34
CA PHE A 77 -9.40 9.31 -0.85
C PHE A 77 -10.86 9.03 -1.22
N PRO A 78 -11.45 9.71 -2.22
CA PRO A 78 -12.64 9.17 -2.85
C PRO A 78 -12.24 7.84 -3.50
N LEU A 79 -12.83 6.75 -3.00
CA LEU A 79 -12.68 5.35 -3.42
C LEU A 79 -13.11 5.07 -4.88
N ASN A 80 -13.03 6.05 -5.79
CA ASN A 80 -13.31 5.83 -7.21
C ASN A 80 -12.07 5.26 -7.92
N PHE A 81 -11.65 4.07 -7.50
CA PHE A 81 -10.64 3.28 -8.19
C PHE A 81 -11.32 2.45 -9.28
N ASN A 82 -11.39 3.00 -10.50
CA ASN A 82 -11.82 2.23 -11.67
C ASN A 82 -10.61 1.53 -12.32
N GLN A 83 -9.86 0.76 -11.52
CA GLN A 83 -8.68 0.03 -11.97
C GLN A 83 -8.81 -1.46 -11.65
N ASN A 84 -9.08 -2.26 -12.68
CA ASN A 84 -9.17 -3.72 -12.62
C ASN A 84 -7.78 -4.41 -12.53
N ALA A 85 -6.73 -3.71 -12.05
CA ALA A 85 -5.36 -4.23 -12.09
C ALA A 85 -4.49 -3.70 -10.95
N LEU A 86 -3.56 -4.55 -10.48
CA LEU A 86 -2.51 -4.14 -9.57
C LEU A 86 -1.47 -3.27 -10.27
N VAL A 87 -1.12 -2.15 -9.66
CA VAL A 87 -0.07 -1.21 -10.07
C VAL A 87 1.24 -1.56 -9.35
N ASN A 88 1.96 -2.55 -9.89
CA ASN A 88 3.22 -3.04 -9.33
C ASN A 88 4.46 -2.40 -10.02
N THR A 89 4.47 -1.07 -10.18
CA THR A 89 5.63 -0.38 -10.77
C THR A 89 6.66 -0.05 -9.70
N LYS A 90 7.95 0.03 -10.06
CA LYS A 90 9.03 0.44 -9.14
C LYS A 90 8.71 1.78 -8.47
N ALA A 91 8.23 2.74 -9.24
CA ALA A 91 7.92 4.07 -8.75
C ALA A 91 6.77 4.03 -7.73
N CYS A 92 5.74 3.20 -7.96
CA CYS A 92 4.65 3.00 -7.00
C CYS A 92 5.10 2.35 -5.71
N ASN A 93 5.84 1.24 -5.83
CA ASN A 93 6.33 0.52 -4.68
C ASN A 93 7.24 1.42 -3.81
N GLN A 94 8.08 2.23 -4.45
CA GLN A 94 8.92 3.20 -3.73
C GLN A 94 8.12 4.32 -3.07
N ALA A 95 7.00 4.76 -3.65
CA ALA A 95 6.15 5.77 -3.03
C ALA A 95 5.48 5.25 -1.77
N MET A 96 4.86 4.07 -1.82
CA MET A 96 4.23 3.47 -0.64
C MET A 96 5.25 3.05 0.42
N LEU A 97 6.39 2.49 0.03
CA LEU A 97 7.45 2.16 0.99
C LEU A 97 7.96 3.40 1.74
N ARG A 98 7.97 4.58 1.13
CA ARG A 98 8.30 5.83 1.85
C ARG A 98 7.27 6.17 2.92
N GLU A 99 5.99 5.98 2.65
CA GLU A 99 4.94 6.26 3.65
C GLU A 99 4.97 5.24 4.79
N ILE A 100 5.16 3.94 4.49
CA ILE A 100 5.41 2.90 5.50
C ILE A 100 6.62 3.30 6.36
N ASN A 101 7.75 3.65 5.75
CA ASN A 101 8.97 4.01 6.48
C ASN A 101 8.81 5.27 7.34
N LYS A 102 7.97 6.24 6.95
CA LYS A 102 7.64 7.38 7.83
C LYS A 102 6.91 6.93 9.09
N ARG A 103 5.94 6.02 8.96
CA ARG A 103 5.18 5.47 10.11
C ARG A 103 6.08 4.61 10.99
N HIS A 104 6.87 3.75 10.37
CA HIS A 104 7.84 2.90 11.04
C HIS A 104 8.85 3.73 11.88
N LEU A 105 9.36 4.84 11.32
CA LEU A 105 10.19 5.80 12.05
C LEU A 105 9.44 6.51 13.19
N ALA A 106 8.18 6.89 12.98
CA ALA A 106 7.35 7.52 14.01
C ALA A 106 7.07 6.58 15.20
N GLU A 107 7.08 5.27 14.96
CA GLU A 107 7.00 4.22 15.98
C GLU A 107 8.36 3.90 16.64
N GLY A 108 9.45 4.53 16.19
CA GLY A 108 10.79 4.35 16.75
C GLY A 108 11.61 3.22 16.11
N PHE A 109 11.18 2.68 14.97
CA PHE A 109 11.87 1.59 14.27
C PHE A 109 12.62 2.07 13.01
N SER A 110 13.72 1.40 12.68
CA SER A 110 14.52 1.68 11.47
C SER A 110 13.75 1.41 10.19
N PRO A 111 13.91 2.18 9.09
CA PRO A 111 13.17 1.96 7.85
C PRO A 111 13.26 0.52 7.31
N ILE A 112 12.14 0.00 6.81
CA ILE A 112 12.06 -1.28 6.11
C ILE A 112 12.83 -1.20 4.79
N VAL A 113 13.60 -2.26 4.53
CA VAL A 113 14.32 -2.50 3.29
C VAL A 113 13.71 -3.71 2.59
N LEU A 114 13.20 -3.50 1.39
CA LEU A 114 12.68 -4.57 0.53
C LEU A 114 13.79 -5.07 -0.41
N PRO A 115 13.77 -6.35 -0.82
CA PRO A 115 14.73 -6.87 -1.79
C PRO A 115 14.59 -6.13 -3.13
N LEU A 116 15.71 -5.99 -3.85
CA LEU A 116 15.71 -5.36 -5.19
C LEU A 116 14.77 -6.06 -6.18
N SER A 117 14.49 -7.33 -5.95
CA SER A 117 13.57 -8.17 -6.72
C SER A 117 12.09 -8.00 -6.34
N TYR A 118 11.74 -7.20 -5.32
CA TYR A 118 10.36 -7.09 -4.80
C TYR A 118 9.32 -6.87 -5.89
N GLY A 119 9.53 -5.91 -6.79
CA GLY A 119 8.61 -5.63 -7.90
C GLY A 119 8.48 -6.75 -8.93
N ARG A 120 9.38 -7.75 -8.91
CA ARG A 120 9.36 -8.94 -9.79
C ARG A 120 8.78 -10.17 -9.09
N LEU A 121 8.48 -10.10 -7.79
CA LEU A 121 7.80 -11.16 -7.06
C LEU A 121 6.34 -11.26 -7.52
N SER A 122 5.74 -12.44 -7.37
CA SER A 122 4.28 -12.55 -7.51
C SER A 122 3.60 -11.74 -6.39
N PRO A 123 2.37 -11.23 -6.59
CA PRO A 123 1.67 -10.45 -5.57
C PRO A 123 1.56 -11.16 -4.21
N ALA A 124 1.27 -12.47 -4.20
CA ALA A 124 1.27 -13.26 -2.96
C ALA A 124 2.63 -13.24 -2.24
N MET A 125 3.73 -13.36 -2.98
CA MET A 125 5.09 -13.29 -2.39
C MET A 125 5.45 -11.88 -1.93
N GLN A 126 4.90 -10.84 -2.58
CA GLN A 126 5.05 -9.47 -2.11
C GLN A 126 4.41 -9.29 -0.73
N VAL A 127 3.20 -9.84 -0.52
CA VAL A 127 2.50 -9.79 0.78
C VAL A 127 3.36 -10.40 1.87
N LEU A 128 3.90 -11.60 1.63
CA LEU A 128 4.78 -12.24 2.62
C LEU A 128 6.03 -11.43 2.92
N VAL A 129 6.67 -10.87 1.89
CA VAL A 129 7.93 -10.16 2.06
C VAL A 129 7.72 -8.89 2.88
N ILE A 130 6.64 -8.13 2.64
CA ILE A 130 6.36 -6.94 3.45
C ILE A 130 5.90 -7.32 4.88
N VAL A 131 5.04 -8.32 5.03
CA VAL A 131 4.60 -8.81 6.35
C VAL A 131 5.80 -9.27 7.19
N ASN A 132 6.71 -10.06 6.60
CA ASN A 132 7.92 -10.48 7.30
C ASN A 132 8.87 -9.32 7.58
N ALA A 133 8.94 -8.31 6.71
CA ALA A 133 9.74 -7.13 6.98
C ALA A 133 9.20 -6.34 8.19
N GLU A 134 7.87 -6.18 8.29
CA GLU A 134 7.20 -5.56 9.45
C GLU A 134 7.40 -6.37 10.74
N ARG A 135 7.37 -7.71 10.66
CA ARG A 135 7.61 -8.60 11.81
C ARG A 135 9.06 -8.54 12.28
N THR A 136 9.99 -8.77 11.36
CA THR A 136 11.42 -8.89 11.70
C THR A 136 12.04 -7.57 12.12
N SER A 137 11.57 -6.43 11.60
CA SER A 137 11.99 -5.11 12.06
C SER A 137 11.61 -4.84 13.52
N ARG A 138 10.62 -5.58 14.06
CA ARG A 138 10.15 -5.53 15.44
C ARG A 138 10.64 -6.71 16.28
N GLY A 139 11.59 -7.50 15.77
CA GLY A 139 12.15 -8.65 16.49
C GLY A 139 11.22 -9.86 16.59
N LEU A 140 10.13 -9.89 15.80
CA LEU A 140 9.23 -11.05 15.74
C LEU A 140 9.75 -12.09 14.74
N PRO A 141 9.52 -13.40 14.99
CA PRO A 141 9.87 -14.46 14.04
C PRO A 141 9.15 -14.28 12.69
N PRO A 142 9.82 -14.43 11.55
CA PRO A 142 9.17 -14.41 10.24
C PRO A 142 8.36 -15.69 10.00
N TYR A 143 7.38 -15.61 9.10
CA TYR A 143 6.83 -16.80 8.46
C TYR A 143 7.91 -17.40 7.55
N VAL A 144 8.16 -18.71 7.63
CA VAL A 144 9.29 -19.36 6.92
C VAL A 144 8.96 -19.73 5.47
N GLY A 145 7.68 -19.73 5.10
CA GLY A 145 7.25 -20.04 3.75
C GLY A 145 5.73 -19.97 3.57
N VAL A 146 5.28 -20.37 2.38
CA VAL A 146 3.86 -20.57 2.10
C VAL A 146 3.48 -21.99 1.83
N THR A 147 2.25 -22.33 2.19
CA THR A 147 1.61 -23.60 1.92
C THR A 147 0.54 -23.45 0.83
N THR A 148 0.24 -24.57 0.15
CA THR A 148 -0.78 -24.56 -0.90
C THR A 148 -2.19 -24.40 -0.32
N ALA A 149 -2.46 -24.96 0.86
CA ALA A 149 -3.80 -24.82 1.45
C ALA A 149 -4.06 -23.38 1.89
N LEU A 150 -3.12 -22.73 2.58
CA LEU A 150 -3.29 -21.30 2.94
C LEU A 150 -3.37 -20.38 1.73
N MET A 151 -2.67 -20.66 0.63
CA MET A 151 -2.87 -19.93 -0.63
C MET A 151 -4.27 -20.13 -1.21
N SER A 152 -4.81 -21.35 -1.13
CA SER A 152 -6.19 -21.68 -1.56
C SER A 152 -7.23 -20.95 -0.71
N ASP A 153 -7.07 -20.97 0.61
CA ASP A 153 -7.99 -20.32 1.55
C ASP A 153 -7.92 -18.80 1.41
N SER A 154 -6.72 -18.25 1.20
CA SER A 154 -6.54 -16.84 0.89
C SER A 154 -7.22 -16.44 -0.42
N LEU A 155 -7.18 -17.30 -1.45
CA LEU A 155 -7.86 -17.02 -2.72
C LEU A 155 -9.38 -17.00 -2.55
N ILE A 156 -9.94 -17.87 -1.69
CA ILE A 156 -11.36 -17.86 -1.35
C ILE A 156 -11.73 -16.57 -0.61
N GLY A 157 -10.94 -16.16 0.38
CA GLY A 157 -11.12 -14.89 1.11
C GLY A 157 -11.09 -13.68 0.16
N ALA A 158 -10.05 -13.59 -0.67
CA ALA A 158 -9.88 -12.51 -1.64
C ALA A 158 -11.06 -12.42 -2.64
N LYS A 159 -11.58 -13.55 -3.12
CA LYS A 159 -12.75 -13.56 -4.02
C LYS A 159 -14.06 -13.20 -3.31
N SER A 160 -14.19 -13.53 -2.03
CA SER A 160 -15.41 -13.33 -1.25
C SER A 160 -15.47 -11.98 -0.53
N GLY A 161 -14.35 -11.25 -0.48
CA GLY A 161 -14.26 -9.98 0.21
C GLY A 161 -14.21 -10.12 1.73
N LYS A 162 -13.51 -11.15 2.21
CA LYS A 162 -13.49 -11.54 3.62
C LYS A 162 -12.12 -12.04 4.02
N ASP A 163 -11.85 -11.95 5.30
CA ASP A 163 -10.73 -12.64 5.92
C ASP A 163 -10.80 -14.14 5.58
N PRO A 164 -9.67 -14.73 5.15
CA PRO A 164 -9.59 -16.17 4.93
C PRO A 164 -9.97 -16.94 6.21
N ASN A 165 -10.61 -18.09 6.05
CA ASN A 165 -10.80 -19.04 7.15
C ASN A 165 -9.93 -20.26 6.86
N PRO A 166 -8.75 -20.38 7.50
CA PRO A 166 -7.81 -21.44 7.19
C PRO A 166 -8.39 -22.83 7.40
N SER A 167 -8.20 -23.69 6.40
CA SER A 167 -8.50 -25.10 6.48
C SER A 167 -7.41 -25.82 7.26
N ASN A 168 -7.77 -26.84 8.04
CA ASN A 168 -6.80 -27.67 8.78
C ASN A 168 -6.05 -28.66 7.86
N ALA A 169 -5.79 -28.26 6.60
CA ALA A 169 -5.23 -29.11 5.55
C ALA A 169 -3.69 -29.15 5.56
N ASP A 170 -3.04 -28.15 6.12
CA ASP A 170 -1.57 -28.11 6.25
C ASP A 170 -1.05 -28.80 7.52
N GLY A 171 -1.94 -29.24 8.42
CA GLY A 171 -1.62 -29.89 9.67
C GLY A 171 -2.58 -29.48 10.78
N ASN A 172 -2.26 -29.81 12.03
CA ASN A 172 -2.95 -29.24 13.19
C ASN A 172 -2.33 -27.86 13.48
N TRP A 173 -2.89 -26.82 12.86
CA TRP A 173 -2.56 -25.46 13.27
C TRP A 173 -2.97 -25.28 14.74
N ILE A 174 -2.13 -24.60 15.50
CA ILE A 174 -2.33 -24.36 16.94
C ILE A 174 -3.11 -23.05 17.13
N GLN A 175 -2.81 -22.08 16.28
CA GLN A 175 -3.42 -20.76 16.25
C GLN A 175 -3.23 -20.16 14.87
N PHE A 176 -4.16 -19.31 14.46
CA PHE A 176 -4.10 -18.61 13.18
C PHE A 176 -4.56 -17.16 13.30
N ASN A 177 -4.17 -16.35 12.32
CA ASN A 177 -4.75 -15.05 12.03
C ASN A 177 -5.02 -14.96 10.53
N SER A 178 -5.95 -14.11 10.14
CA SER A 178 -6.25 -13.88 8.74
C SER A 178 -6.68 -12.44 8.53
N ILE A 179 -6.37 -11.91 7.35
CA ILE A 179 -6.56 -10.52 7.01
C ILE A 179 -7.02 -10.39 5.56
N TRP A 180 -7.86 -9.41 5.31
CA TRP A 180 -8.36 -9.08 3.98
C TRP A 180 -8.44 -7.57 3.79
N ALA A 181 -8.22 -7.14 2.54
CA ALA A 181 -8.39 -5.76 2.12
C ALA A 181 -8.82 -5.71 0.65
N GLY A 182 -9.87 -4.94 0.37
CA GLY A 182 -10.32 -4.64 -0.99
C GLY A 182 -9.96 -3.23 -1.42
N SER A 183 -9.96 -2.97 -2.72
CA SER A 183 -9.77 -1.62 -3.29
C SER A 183 -8.37 -1.03 -3.19
N TYR A 184 -7.37 -1.91 -3.23
CA TYR A 184 -5.96 -1.52 -3.19
C TYR A 184 -5.27 -1.65 -4.54
N GLN A 185 -4.53 -0.62 -4.91
CA GLN A 185 -3.78 -0.62 -6.17
C GLN A 185 -2.50 -1.45 -6.10
N ASN A 186 -1.92 -1.65 -4.92
CA ASN A 186 -0.75 -2.52 -4.74
C ASN A 186 -0.69 -3.08 -3.32
N VAL A 187 0.19 -4.07 -3.14
CA VAL A 187 0.36 -4.78 -1.87
C VAL A 187 0.84 -3.88 -0.73
N LEU A 188 1.74 -2.93 -1.00
CA LEU A 188 2.25 -2.03 0.04
C LEU A 188 1.18 -1.04 0.53
N MET A 189 0.16 -0.76 -0.27
CA MET A 189 -0.96 0.06 0.14
C MET A 189 -1.89 -0.68 1.11
N ALA A 190 -2.18 -1.96 0.83
CA ALA A 190 -2.92 -2.80 1.76
C ALA A 190 -2.16 -3.00 3.07
N ASP A 191 -0.84 -3.27 2.99
CA ASP A 191 0.02 -3.37 4.16
C ASP A 191 0.02 -2.09 5.01
N TYR A 192 0.17 -0.93 4.37
CA TYR A 192 0.11 0.36 5.08
C TYR A 192 -1.20 0.53 5.84
N ASP A 193 -2.32 0.12 5.24
CA ASP A 193 -3.63 0.26 5.88
C ASP A 193 -3.83 -0.75 7.00
N TRP A 194 -3.50 -2.03 6.77
CA TRP A 194 -3.50 -3.07 7.81
C TRP A 194 -2.64 -2.70 9.01
N MET A 195 -1.48 -2.08 8.78
CA MET A 195 -0.55 -1.74 9.85
C MET A 195 -0.86 -0.41 10.52
N TYR A 196 -1.25 0.63 9.78
CA TYR A 196 -1.21 2.01 10.29
C TYR A 196 -2.55 2.75 10.26
N ASN A 197 -3.53 2.27 9.50
CA ASN A 197 -4.87 2.88 9.38
C ASN A 197 -6.01 1.93 9.83
N ASP A 198 -5.67 0.80 10.44
CA ASP A 198 -6.64 -0.23 10.83
C ASP A 198 -7.46 0.13 12.08
N GLY A 199 -7.08 1.21 12.76
CA GLY A 199 -7.73 1.71 13.96
C GLY A 199 -8.87 2.70 13.71
N TRP A 200 -9.48 3.15 14.80
CA TRP A 200 -10.57 4.12 14.77
C TRP A 200 -10.10 5.52 14.37
N ALA A 201 -10.78 6.13 13.39
CA ALA A 201 -10.49 7.48 12.88
C ALA A 201 -11.52 8.54 13.31
N GLY A 202 -12.13 8.38 14.49
CA GLY A 202 -13.08 9.34 15.06
C GLY A 202 -14.54 9.14 14.66
N SER A 203 -14.81 8.52 13.51
CA SER A 203 -16.17 8.14 13.07
C SER A 203 -16.13 6.96 12.11
N SER A 204 -17.26 6.23 11.97
CA SER A 204 -17.37 5.10 11.02
C SER A 204 -17.20 5.52 9.55
N ASN A 205 -17.41 6.80 9.23
CA ASN A 205 -17.19 7.32 7.87
C ASN A 205 -15.72 7.64 7.57
N ASN A 206 -14.90 7.78 8.61
CA ASN A 206 -13.48 8.09 8.48
C ASN A 206 -12.60 6.85 8.65
N THR A 207 -13.15 5.79 9.24
CA THR A 207 -12.44 4.53 9.45
C THR A 207 -12.56 3.66 8.21
N ILE A 208 -11.43 3.19 7.68
CA ILE A 208 -11.38 2.32 6.50
C ILE A 208 -11.61 0.84 6.85
N ASN A 209 -11.29 0.45 8.09
CA ASN A 209 -11.57 -0.89 8.60
C ASN A 209 -13.06 -1.00 8.91
N ILE A 210 -13.76 -1.77 8.09
CA ILE A 210 -15.21 -1.94 8.17
C ILE A 210 -15.68 -2.61 9.47
N ASP A 211 -14.81 -3.34 10.18
CA ASP A 211 -15.11 -3.98 11.46
C ASP A 211 -14.78 -3.07 12.66
N CYS A 212 -14.16 -1.92 12.42
CA CYS A 212 -13.80 -0.94 13.44
C CYS A 212 -14.91 0.13 13.61
N HIS A 213 -15.94 -0.19 14.37
CA HIS A 213 -17.12 0.67 14.56
C HIS A 213 -17.03 1.71 15.70
N SER A 214 -15.99 1.66 16.54
CA SER A 214 -15.83 2.59 17.68
C SER A 214 -14.38 2.62 18.16
N PRO A 215 -13.95 3.61 18.99
CA PRO A 215 -12.57 3.66 19.51
C PRO A 215 -12.07 2.39 20.21
N SER A 216 -12.98 1.60 20.78
CA SER A 216 -12.69 0.36 21.51
C SER A 216 -13.32 -0.88 20.85
N GLY A 217 -13.66 -0.80 19.56
CA GLY A 217 -14.22 -1.91 18.82
C GLY A 217 -13.20 -3.04 18.68
N ARG A 218 -13.63 -4.30 18.84
CA ARG A 218 -12.72 -5.47 18.73
C ARG A 218 -12.08 -5.63 17.36
N GLY A 219 -12.73 -5.14 16.30
CA GLY A 219 -12.17 -5.20 14.94
C GLY A 219 -11.08 -4.16 14.68
N CYS A 220 -11.01 -3.10 15.49
CA CYS A 220 -9.99 -2.08 15.34
C CYS A 220 -8.61 -2.66 15.63
N TRP A 221 -7.65 -2.39 14.75
CA TRP A 221 -6.28 -2.93 14.82
C TRP A 221 -6.17 -4.46 14.68
N GLY A 222 -7.26 -5.18 14.36
CA GLY A 222 -7.23 -6.63 14.20
C GLY A 222 -6.27 -7.11 13.12
N HIS A 223 -6.15 -6.39 11.99
CA HIS A 223 -5.20 -6.74 10.95
C HIS A 223 -3.75 -6.52 11.41
N ARG A 224 -3.48 -5.39 12.09
CA ARG A 224 -2.16 -5.09 12.67
C ARG A 224 -1.78 -6.14 13.70
N GLU A 225 -2.71 -6.49 14.59
CA GLU A 225 -2.53 -7.53 15.60
C GLU A 225 -2.25 -8.89 14.97
N GLY A 226 -2.93 -9.23 13.87
CA GLY A 226 -2.67 -10.45 13.12
C GLY A 226 -1.28 -10.49 12.49
N ILE A 227 -0.84 -9.40 11.86
CA ILE A 227 0.51 -9.28 11.27
C ILE A 227 1.59 -9.37 12.36
N LEU A 228 1.38 -8.69 13.48
CA LEU A 228 2.32 -8.61 14.61
C LEU A 228 2.08 -9.68 15.69
N ALA A 229 1.25 -10.68 15.41
CA ALA A 229 0.94 -11.72 16.37
C ALA A 229 2.23 -12.41 16.83
N ASN A 230 2.44 -12.38 18.16
CA ASN A 230 3.57 -13.03 18.80
C ASN A 230 3.19 -14.47 19.14
N TYR A 231 3.33 -15.34 18.15
CA TYR A 231 3.12 -16.78 18.31
C TYR A 231 4.14 -17.34 19.33
N PRO A 232 3.70 -18.13 20.32
CA PRO A 232 4.62 -18.77 21.25
C PRO A 232 5.60 -19.65 20.47
N VAL A 233 6.88 -19.68 20.86
CA VAL A 233 7.82 -20.62 20.22
C VAL A 233 7.57 -22.01 20.75
N ILE A 234 6.81 -22.81 20.00
CA ILE A 234 6.53 -24.21 20.34
C ILE A 234 7.60 -25.10 19.71
N SER A 235 8.13 -26.05 20.49
CA SER A 235 9.12 -27.00 19.96
C SER A 235 8.49 -27.83 18.83
N ASN A 236 9.18 -27.86 17.69
CA ASN A 236 8.71 -28.50 16.46
C ASN A 236 7.47 -27.83 15.83
N SER A 237 7.30 -26.51 15.99
CA SER A 237 6.39 -25.72 15.16
C SER A 237 7.15 -24.81 14.20
N GLU A 238 6.50 -24.44 13.09
CA GLU A 238 6.95 -23.33 12.24
C GLU A 238 5.78 -22.39 11.95
N LEU A 239 6.13 -21.12 11.73
CA LEU A 239 5.18 -20.12 11.27
C LEU A 239 5.11 -20.14 9.75
N VAL A 240 3.93 -20.40 9.21
CA VAL A 240 3.69 -20.39 7.77
C VAL A 240 2.58 -19.41 7.42
N ALA A 241 2.50 -19.07 6.15
CA ALA A 241 1.50 -18.16 5.66
C ALA A 241 0.88 -18.66 4.35
N GLY A 242 -0.17 -17.96 3.93
CA GLY A 242 -0.65 -17.96 2.57
C GLY A 242 -1.10 -16.56 2.23
N ALA A 243 -1.03 -16.23 0.95
CA ALA A 243 -1.56 -14.97 0.46
C ALA A 243 -2.11 -15.17 -0.94
N ALA A 244 -3.14 -14.41 -1.26
CA ALA A 244 -3.70 -14.36 -2.60
C ALA A 244 -4.11 -12.94 -2.94
N VAL A 245 -3.99 -12.62 -4.23
CA VAL A 245 -4.49 -11.37 -4.78
C VAL A 245 -5.32 -11.67 -6.00
N VAL A 246 -6.53 -11.12 -6.05
CA VAL A 246 -7.41 -11.16 -7.22
C VAL A 246 -7.59 -9.75 -7.75
N THR A 247 -7.55 -9.59 -9.08
CA THR A 247 -7.67 -8.27 -9.72
C THR A 247 -9.11 -7.79 -9.86
N ASN A 248 -10.06 -8.72 -9.79
CA ASN A 248 -11.49 -8.47 -9.68
C ASN A 248 -11.94 -9.08 -8.34
N GLY A 249 -12.09 -8.24 -7.32
CA GLY A 249 -12.60 -8.65 -6.01
C GLY A 249 -14.06 -9.16 -6.05
N PRO A 250 -14.72 -9.29 -4.89
CA PRO A 250 -16.16 -9.56 -4.85
C PRO A 250 -16.92 -8.57 -5.76
N SER A 251 -18.04 -8.99 -6.33
CA SER A 251 -18.76 -8.33 -7.43
C SER A 251 -19.14 -6.84 -7.23
N SER A 252 -18.98 -6.30 -6.03
CA SER A 252 -19.16 -4.88 -5.69
C SER A 252 -17.88 -4.02 -5.81
N LEU A 253 -16.70 -4.62 -5.95
CA LEU A 253 -15.40 -3.94 -5.98
C LEU A 253 -14.67 -4.29 -7.28
N ALA A 254 -14.71 -3.40 -8.28
CA ALA A 254 -13.96 -3.51 -9.55
C ALA A 254 -12.45 -3.23 -9.35
N THR A 255 -11.90 -3.71 -8.26
CA THR A 255 -10.58 -3.35 -7.75
C THR A 255 -9.88 -4.58 -7.17
N PRO A 256 -8.54 -4.57 -7.10
CA PRO A 256 -7.83 -5.68 -6.51
C PRO A 256 -8.23 -5.92 -5.05
N SER A 257 -8.24 -7.19 -4.69
CA SER A 257 -8.57 -7.71 -3.38
C SER A 257 -7.44 -8.63 -2.93
N ILE A 258 -6.91 -8.34 -1.75
CA ILE A 258 -5.71 -8.96 -1.19
C ILE A 258 -6.13 -9.63 0.11
N ALA A 259 -5.77 -10.90 0.27
CA ALA A 259 -6.02 -11.65 1.49
C ALA A 259 -4.77 -12.42 1.91
N ALA A 260 -4.58 -12.58 3.20
CA ALA A 260 -3.54 -13.43 3.76
C ALA A 260 -4.04 -14.20 4.98
N ALA A 261 -3.44 -15.37 5.19
CA ALA A 261 -3.64 -16.22 6.34
C ALA A 261 -2.27 -16.57 6.93
N PHE A 262 -2.22 -16.68 8.25
CA PHE A 262 -1.02 -16.91 9.02
C PHE A 262 -1.28 -18.00 10.04
N GLU A 263 -0.44 -19.03 10.08
CA GLU A 263 -0.60 -20.16 10.99
C GLU A 263 0.70 -20.47 11.72
N GLU A 264 0.56 -20.92 12.95
CA GLU A 264 1.56 -21.73 13.61
C GLU A 264 1.15 -23.20 13.51
N ILE A 265 1.97 -24.00 12.82
CA ILE A 265 1.69 -25.42 12.58
C ILE A 265 2.66 -26.30 13.36
N GLN A 266 2.15 -27.36 13.99
CA GLN A 266 2.95 -28.38 14.64
C GLN A 266 3.34 -29.51 13.68
N GLY A 267 4.62 -29.91 13.69
CA GLY A 267 5.11 -31.08 12.96
C GLY A 267 5.65 -30.78 11.55
N PRO A 268 5.90 -31.81 10.73
CA PRO A 268 6.56 -31.66 9.44
C PRO A 268 5.67 -30.94 8.42
N ILE A 269 6.11 -29.78 7.93
CA ILE A 269 5.36 -28.94 7.00
C ILE A 269 5.70 -29.28 5.55
N ARG A 270 4.69 -29.22 4.69
CA ARG A 270 4.86 -29.24 3.21
C ARG A 270 4.86 -27.80 2.69
N ILE A 271 6.01 -27.14 2.80
CA ILE A 271 6.16 -25.78 2.25
C ILE A 271 6.06 -25.86 0.72
N ALA A 272 5.07 -25.19 0.14
CA ALA A 272 4.88 -25.11 -1.30
C ALA A 272 5.95 -24.22 -1.95
N LYS A 273 6.39 -23.18 -1.23
CA LYS A 273 7.48 -22.31 -1.66
C LYS A 273 8.20 -21.67 -0.47
N ALA A 274 9.51 -21.87 -0.41
CA ALA A 274 10.38 -21.18 0.53
C ALA A 274 10.54 -19.71 0.13
N LEU A 275 10.76 -18.84 1.12
CA LEU A 275 11.07 -17.45 0.88
C LEU A 275 12.43 -17.30 0.17
N PRO A 276 12.58 -16.31 -0.72
CA PRO A 276 13.90 -15.93 -1.18
C PRO A 276 14.72 -15.47 0.02
N ASN A 277 15.96 -15.96 0.12
CA ASN A 277 16.90 -15.42 1.11
C ASN A 277 17.09 -13.91 0.88
N PRO A 278 17.12 -13.09 1.96
CA PRO A 278 17.32 -11.65 1.86
C PRO A 278 18.62 -11.28 1.15
#